data_AF-A0A3D0VX89-F1
#
_entry.id   AF-A0A3D0VX89-F1
#
_cell.length_a   1.000
_cell.length_b   1.000
_cell.length_c   1.000
_cell.angle_alpha   90.00
_cell.angle_beta   90.00
_cell.angle_gamma   90.00
#
_symmetry.space_group_name_H-M   'P 1'
#
loop_
_entity.id
_entity.type
_entity.pdbx_description
1 polymer ?
#
loop_
_entity_poly.entity_id
_entity_poly.type
_entity_poly.pdbx_seq_one_letter_code
_entity_poly.pdbx_strand_id
1 'polypeptide(L)' 'MKATGIVRRIDDLGRVVIPKEIRRTMRIREGDPLHTSLTPYEKFCYAMLQFAERCIGK' A
#
# COMPACT_ATOMS: atom_id res chain seq x y z
N MET A 1 8.50 9.74 14.04
CA MET A 1 7.26 10.04 13.28
C MET A 1 6.09 9.90 14.22
N LYS A 2 5.22 10.90 14.35
CA LYS A 2 4.00 10.77 15.17
C LYS A 2 2.98 9.91 14.42
N ALA A 3 2.38 8.93 15.09
CA ALA A 3 1.23 8.21 14.54
C ALA A 3 0.07 9.20 14.39
N THR A 4 -0.32 9.51 13.15
CA THR A 4 -1.41 10.45 12.90
C THR A 4 -2.78 9.81 13.15
N GLY A 5 -2.87 8.47 13.18
CA GLY A 5 -4.12 7.75 13.46
C GLY A 5 -5.21 7.97 12.40
N ILE A 6 -4.86 8.46 11.21
CA ILE A 6 -5.83 8.85 10.18
C ILE A 6 -6.18 7.64 9.31
N VAL A 7 -7.42 7.15 9.43
CA VAL A 7 -7.96 6.05 8.62
C VAL A 7 -8.77 6.61 7.45
N ARG A 8 -8.43 6.19 6.21
CA ARG A 8 -9.15 6.54 4.97
C ARG A 8 -9.67 5.28 4.32
N ARG A 9 -10.91 5.35 3.82
CA ARG A 9 -11.48 4.30 2.99
C ARG A 9 -10.79 4.31 1.63
N ILE A 10 -10.61 3.12 1.09
CA ILE A 10 -10.15 2.89 -0.27
C ILE A 10 -11.35 3.06 -1.20
N ASP A 11 -11.12 3.60 -2.40
CA ASP A 11 -12.16 3.68 -3.42
C ASP A 11 -12.30 2.39 -4.24
N ASP A 12 -13.26 2.33 -5.15
CA ASP A 12 -13.55 1.12 -5.94
C ASP A 12 -12.40 0.69 -6.87
N LEU A 13 -11.45 1.59 -7.13
CA LEU A 13 -10.27 1.32 -7.97
C LEU A 13 -9.03 0.97 -7.15
N GLY A 14 -9.12 0.97 -5.82
CA GLY A 14 -7.98 0.68 -4.94
C GLY A 14 -7.11 1.90 -4.60
N ARG A 15 -7.53 3.12 -4.93
CA ARG A 15 -6.76 4.34 -4.62
C ARG A 15 -6.98 4.77 -3.16
N VAL A 16 -5.93 5.31 -2.55
CA VAL A 16 -5.98 5.90 -1.21
C VAL A 16 -5.65 7.39 -1.27
N VAL A 17 -6.45 8.20 -0.58
CA VAL A 17 -6.23 9.65 -0.51
C VAL A 17 -5.25 9.98 0.61
N ILE A 18 -4.13 10.63 0.27
CA ILE A 18 -3.18 11.14 1.25
C ILE A 18 -3.75 12.42 1.91
N PRO A 19 -3.88 12.47 3.25
CA PRO A 19 -4.32 13.66 3.96
C PRO A 19 -3.52 14.92 3.60
N LYS A 20 -4.18 16.07 3.63
CA LYS A 20 -3.60 17.36 3.20
C LYS A 20 -2.41 17.76 4.09
N GLU A 21 -2.44 17.40 5.36
CA GLU A 21 -1.35 17.65 6.32
C GLU A 21 -0.08 16.94 5.87
N ILE A 22 -0.17 15.64 5.55
CA ILE A 22 0.96 14.83 5.10
C ILE A 22 1.52 15.39 3.79
N ARG A 23 0.63 15.72 2.83
CA ARG A 23 1.05 16.34 1.56
C ARG A 23 1.82 17.64 1.78
N ARG A 24 1.36 18.51 2.68
CA ARG A 24 2.03 19.78 3.02
C ARG A 24 3.37 19.55 3.73
N THR A 25 3.40 18.69 4.74
CA THR A 25 4.62 18.42 5.53
C THR A 25 5.70 17.75 4.69
N MET A 26 5.32 16.80 3.83
CA MET A 26 6.25 16.07 2.96
C MET A 26 6.49 16.76 1.60
N ARG A 27 5.83 17.90 1.34
CA ARG A 27 5.93 18.69 0.10
C ARG A 27 5.59 17.90 -1.17
N ILE A 28 4.66 16.96 -1.07
CA ILE A 28 4.17 16.15 -2.18
C ILE A 28 3.22 16.99 -3.05
N ARG A 29 3.54 17.13 -4.33
CA ARG A 29 2.77 17.84 -5.35
C ARG A 29 1.99 16.86 -6.23
N GLU A 30 1.05 17.39 -7.00
CA GLU A 30 0.34 16.60 -8.00
C GLU A 30 1.31 16.12 -9.08
N GLY A 31 1.22 14.83 -9.43
CA GLY A 31 2.12 14.19 -10.39
C GLY A 31 3.41 13.62 -9.78
N ASP A 32 3.70 13.89 -8.50
CA ASP A 32 4.89 13.34 -7.86
C ASP A 32 4.80 11.81 -7.75
N PRO A 33 5.83 11.06 -8.19
CA PRO A 33 5.83 9.61 -8.08
C PRO A 33 5.96 9.19 -6.62
N LEU A 34 5.16 8.21 -6.21
CA LEU A 34 5.22 7.61 -4.89
C LEU A 34 5.62 6.14 -5.00
N HIS A 35 6.56 5.72 -4.16
CA HIS A 35 6.95 4.32 -4.08
C HIS A 35 6.03 3.56 -3.14
N THR A 36 5.56 2.39 -3.58
CA THR A 36 4.83 1.43 -2.75
C THR A 36 5.55 0.09 -2.79
N SER A 37 5.70 -0.55 -1.63
CA SER A 37 6.26 -1.89 -1.54
C SER A 37 5.57 -2.67 -0.44
N LEU A 38 5.53 -3.99 -0.63
CA LEU A 38 5.04 -4.92 0.37
C LEU A 38 6.05 -5.05 1.51
N THR A 39 5.54 -5.19 2.72
CA THR A 39 6.35 -5.59 3.89
C THR A 39 6.91 -7.00 3.69
N PRO A 40 8.00 -7.38 4.40
CA PRO A 40 8.56 -8.73 4.29
C PRO A 40 7.55 -9.85 4.57
N TYR A 41 6.66 -9.65 5.54
CA TYR A 41 5.62 -10.61 5.88
C TYR A 41 4.60 -10.76 4.74
N GLU A 42 4.12 -9.66 4.18
CA GLU A 42 3.19 -9.70 3.03
C GLU A 42 3.84 -10.40 1.83
N LYS A 43 5.13 -10.12 1.55
CA LYS A 43 5.88 -10.83 0.50
C LYS A 43 5.91 -12.34 0.72
N PHE A 44 6.18 -12.77 1.95
CA PHE A 44 6.17 -14.19 2.31
C PHE A 44 4.79 -14.81 2.10
N CYS A 45 3.72 -14.16 2.57
CA CYS A 45 2.35 -14.63 2.37
C CYS A 45 2.00 -14.77 0.88
N TYR A 46 2.31 -13.76 0.06
CA TYR A 46 2.09 -13.83 -1.39
C TYR A 46 2.89 -14.96 -2.04
N ALA A 47 4.15 -15.15 -1.65
CA ALA A 47 4.97 -16.24 -2.19
C ALA A 47 4.40 -17.62 -1.82
N MET A 48 3.93 -17.81 -0.59
CA MET A 48 3.30 -19.05 -0.15
C MET A 48 1.97 -19.30 -0.85
N LEU A 49 1.16 -18.26 -1.09
CA LEU A 49 -0.09 -18.37 -1.85
C LEU A 49 0.18 -18.80 -3.29
N GLN A 50 1.15 -18.15 -3.96
CA GLN A 50 1.56 -18.54 -5.32
C GLN A 50 2.11 -19.97 -5.37
N PHE A 51 2.84 -20.40 -4.34
CA PHE A 51 3.30 -21.78 -4.22
C PHE A 51 2.13 -22.75 -4.08
N ALA A 52 1.17 -22.46 -3.20
CA ALA A 52 -0.01 -23.29 -3.01
C ALA A 52 -0.84 -23.43 -4.29
N GLU A 53 -1.04 -22.34 -5.04
CA GLU A 53 -1.74 -22.35 -6.33
C GLU A 53 -1.07 -23.29 -7.34
N ARG A 54 0.27 -23.34 -7.37
CA ARG A 54 1.02 -24.28 -8.23
C ARG A 54 0.88 -25.73 -7.78
N CYS A 55 0.85 -25.98 -6.47
CA CYS A 55 0.72 -27.34 -5.93
C CYS A 55 -0.69 -27.94 -6.11
N ILE A 56 -1.72 -27.09 -6.14
CA ILE A 56 -3.13 -27.53 -6.23
C ILE A 56 -3.54 -27.84 -7.69
N GLY A 57 -2.69 -27.55 -8.68
CA GLY A 57 -2.87 -28.02 -10.05
C GLY A 57 -3.88 -27.21 -10.85
N LYS A 58 -3.41 -26.10 -11.40
CA LYS A 58 -3.54 -25.85 -12.84
C LYS A 58 -2.17 -26.00 -13.47
#